data_AF-A0AAU5LXR9-F1
#
_entry.id   AF-A0AAU5LXR9-F1
#
_cell.length_a   1.000
_cell.length_b   1.000
_cell.length_c   1.000
_cell.angle_alpha   90.00
_cell.angle_beta   90.00
_cell.angle_gamma   90.00
#
_symmetry.space_group_name_H-M   'P 1'
#
loop_
_entity.id
_entity.type
_entity.pdbx_description
1 polymer ?
#
loop_
_entity_poly.entity_id
_entity_poly.type
_entity_poly.pdbx_seq_one_letter_code
_entity_poly.pdbx_strand_id
1 'polypeptide(L)'
;MKLFRAVAAVLALGVALTGLGPAAAAPQAKITTAVSLAAPSSGVYGTTIKLSGRLWRYGTTTGVNYATVQLQRTAHNKAAWATYKTAKTNADGTFAFSVVQSGAYDYRAYFTGSPVYTGALSPVRYPVTTQKVIFDTIKTTNYENGGMQATGRVFPTPPTGTTVYLQHWLASKWQTVGSGRTSSNAVTIKLTRPASYLSYRLVVATRYPYGAGISATKGFAHYQWRPSFGRPIIKTTGDGSHTFNGPFIMNVNLPPHSSEYWVHVNTSRCRLVEGGLIASTSNPTNIYVILATGRYLFSADLLPGTNVPYSADLIAQENEMTIRFSAQLGGDYRVEVRMRSLCSI
;
A
#
# COMPACT_ATOMS: atom_id res chain seq x y z
N MET A 1 -10.39 35.99 84.24
CA MET A 1 -11.66 36.51 84.79
C MET A 1 -12.32 37.44 83.76
N LYS A 2 -13.26 36.93 82.95
CA LYS A 2 -14.16 37.76 82.13
C LYS A 2 -15.55 37.13 82.17
N LEU A 3 -16.51 38.03 82.38
CA LEU A 3 -17.88 37.86 82.84
C LEU A 3 -18.81 37.18 81.80
N PHE A 4 -19.76 36.42 82.33
CA PHE A 4 -20.95 35.86 81.66
C PHE A 4 -21.87 36.95 81.05
N ARG A 5 -22.45 36.65 79.89
CA ARG A 5 -23.83 37.07 79.53
C ARG A 5 -24.53 35.91 78.82
N ALA A 6 -25.45 35.27 79.53
CA ALA A 6 -26.40 34.31 78.98
C ALA A 6 -27.60 35.08 78.41
N VAL A 7 -27.97 34.80 77.17
CA VAL A 7 -29.21 35.26 76.54
C VAL A 7 -30.17 34.08 76.50
N ALA A 8 -31.28 34.19 77.21
CA ALA A 8 -32.37 33.23 77.19
C ALA A 8 -33.20 33.44 75.91
N ALA A 9 -33.25 32.44 75.05
CA ALA A 9 -34.15 32.41 73.90
C ALA A 9 -35.40 31.59 74.26
N VAL A 10 -36.55 32.26 74.25
CA VAL A 10 -37.88 31.66 74.42
C VAL A 10 -38.20 30.85 73.15
N LEU A 11 -38.25 29.53 73.28
CA LEU A 11 -38.71 28.63 72.21
C LEU A 11 -40.25 28.55 72.26
N ALA A 12 -40.92 29.14 71.27
CA ALA A 12 -42.34 28.94 71.05
C ALA A 12 -42.55 27.64 70.23
N LEU A 13 -43.13 26.62 70.86
CA LEU A 13 -43.61 25.41 70.17
C LEU A 13 -44.89 25.74 69.41
N GLY A 14 -44.77 26.03 68.11
CA GLY A 14 -45.90 26.02 67.18
C GLY A 14 -46.05 24.64 66.57
N VAL A 15 -47.03 23.85 67.04
CA VAL A 15 -47.40 22.57 66.42
C VAL A 15 -48.26 22.86 65.20
N ALA A 16 -47.64 22.90 64.01
CA ALA A 16 -48.35 22.92 62.75
C ALA A 16 -48.76 21.48 62.38
N LEU A 17 -50.05 21.16 62.49
CA LEU A 17 -50.66 19.99 61.86
C LEU A 17 -50.74 20.24 60.35
N THR A 18 -49.65 19.98 59.64
CA THR A 18 -49.65 19.91 58.18
C THR A 18 -50.26 18.59 57.73
N GLY A 19 -51.28 18.68 56.86
CA GLY A 19 -52.07 17.55 56.38
C GLY A 19 -51.24 16.39 55.83
N LEU A 20 -51.72 15.18 56.13
CA LEU A 20 -51.31 13.93 55.50
C LEU A 20 -51.68 14.00 54.01
N GLY A 21 -50.80 14.55 53.18
CA GLY A 21 -50.90 14.39 51.74
C GLY A 21 -50.77 12.91 51.38
N PRO A 22 -51.41 12.44 50.29
CA PRO A 22 -51.28 11.05 49.86
C PRO A 22 -49.80 10.71 49.68
N ALA A 23 -49.36 9.63 50.32
CA ALA A 23 -47.99 9.17 50.28
C ALA A 23 -47.52 9.10 48.82
N ALA A 24 -46.52 9.92 48.47
CA ALA A 24 -45.93 9.91 47.15
C ALA A 24 -45.46 8.47 46.86
N ALA A 25 -45.96 7.89 45.76
CA ALA A 25 -45.59 6.54 45.36
C ALA A 25 -44.06 6.43 45.27
N ALA A 26 -43.50 5.43 45.95
CA ALA A 26 -42.06 5.20 45.92
C ALA A 26 -41.58 5.06 44.47
N PRO A 27 -40.45 5.68 44.09
CA PRO A 27 -39.97 5.61 42.71
C PRO A 27 -39.70 4.16 42.32
N GLN A 28 -40.27 3.72 41.19
CA GLN A 28 -40.07 2.37 40.67
C GLN A 28 -38.59 2.13 40.38
N ALA A 29 -38.05 1.01 40.87
CA ALA A 29 -36.66 0.64 40.63
C ALA A 29 -36.41 0.43 39.12
N LYS A 30 -35.35 1.04 38.59
CA LYS A 30 -34.95 0.88 37.19
C LYS A 30 -34.38 -0.51 36.94
N ILE A 31 -34.64 -1.05 35.75
CA ILE A 31 -34.10 -2.35 35.31
C ILE A 31 -32.63 -2.20 34.94
N THR A 32 -31.77 -3.03 35.54
CA THR A 32 -30.33 -3.04 35.24
C THR A 32 -30.06 -3.51 33.81
N THR A 33 -29.16 -2.83 33.09
CA THR A 33 -28.75 -3.21 31.72
C THR A 33 -27.27 -3.57 31.63
N ALA A 34 -26.91 -4.26 30.55
CA ALA A 34 -25.54 -4.49 30.12
C ALA A 34 -25.39 -4.24 28.62
N VAL A 35 -24.18 -3.85 28.22
CA VAL A 35 -23.85 -3.54 26.82
C VAL A 35 -22.53 -4.20 26.42
N SER A 36 -22.50 -4.78 25.22
CA SER A 36 -21.30 -5.36 24.62
C SER A 36 -20.82 -4.53 23.44
N LEU A 37 -19.52 -4.63 23.14
CA LEU A 37 -18.94 -4.11 21.93
C LEU A 37 -17.91 -5.11 21.39
N ALA A 38 -18.08 -5.49 20.14
CA ALA A 38 -17.15 -6.26 19.34
C ALA A 38 -16.54 -5.34 18.27
N ALA A 39 -15.25 -5.53 18.03
CA ALA A 39 -14.47 -4.83 17.02
C ALA A 39 -13.50 -5.83 16.37
N PRO A 40 -13.10 -5.63 15.11
CA PRO A 40 -11.99 -6.39 14.54
C PRO A 40 -10.71 -6.15 15.33
N SER A 41 -9.77 -7.10 15.28
CA SER A 41 -8.46 -6.96 15.93
C SER A 41 -7.62 -5.84 15.33
N SER A 42 -7.85 -5.50 14.06
CA SER A 42 -7.11 -4.45 13.34
C SER A 42 -7.93 -3.82 12.20
N GLY A 43 -7.45 -2.69 11.69
CA GLY A 43 -7.95 -2.04 10.47
C GLY A 43 -6.91 -1.11 9.87
N VAL A 44 -6.94 -0.95 8.53
CA VAL A 44 -5.97 -0.12 7.81
C VAL A 44 -6.30 1.36 7.96
N TYR A 45 -5.29 2.21 8.14
CA TYR A 45 -5.48 3.65 8.19
C TYR A 45 -6.26 4.17 6.97
N GLY A 46 -7.28 4.97 7.24
CA GLY A 46 -8.19 5.54 6.25
C GLY A 46 -9.32 4.60 5.80
N THR A 47 -9.39 3.34 6.26
CA THR A 47 -10.49 2.43 5.92
C THR A 47 -11.57 2.42 7.00
N THR A 48 -12.78 2.05 6.61
CA THR A 48 -13.92 1.88 7.52
C THR A 48 -13.90 0.48 8.13
N ILE A 49 -14.02 0.40 9.45
CA ILE A 49 -14.30 -0.84 10.19
C ILE A 49 -15.71 -0.82 10.76
N LYS A 50 -16.28 -2.01 10.96
CA LYS A 50 -17.57 -2.19 11.64
C LYS A 50 -17.33 -2.57 13.10
N LEU A 51 -17.97 -1.85 14.02
CA LEU A 51 -18.06 -2.23 15.43
C LEU A 51 -19.52 -2.58 15.72
N SER A 52 -19.78 -3.70 16.36
CA SER A 52 -21.15 -4.17 16.62
C SER A 52 -21.30 -4.62 18.04
N GLY A 53 -22.51 -4.54 18.58
CA GLY A 53 -22.76 -4.90 19.96
C GLY A 53 -24.22 -5.20 20.21
N ARG A 54 -24.52 -5.44 21.48
CA ARG A 54 -25.88 -5.68 21.97
C ARG A 54 -26.09 -4.91 23.27
N LEU A 55 -27.30 -4.41 23.48
CA LEU A 55 -27.79 -3.86 24.73
C LEU A 55 -28.92 -4.75 25.23
N TRP A 56 -28.81 -5.27 26.44
CA TRP A 56 -29.78 -6.19 27.01
C TRP A 56 -30.02 -5.93 28.50
N ARG A 57 -31.10 -6.47 29.04
CA ARG A 57 -31.38 -6.44 30.48
C ARG A 57 -30.47 -7.42 31.19
N TYR A 58 -29.74 -6.96 32.20
CA TYR A 58 -28.74 -7.75 32.91
C TYR A 58 -29.35 -9.04 33.48
N GLY A 59 -28.61 -10.14 33.39
CA GLY A 59 -29.08 -11.47 33.81
C GLY A 59 -30.11 -12.13 32.88
N THR A 60 -30.43 -11.52 31.73
CA THR A 60 -31.39 -12.08 30.76
C THR A 60 -30.85 -12.03 29.33
N THR A 61 -31.59 -12.62 28.39
CA THR A 61 -31.35 -12.50 26.95
C THR A 61 -32.22 -11.45 26.26
N THR A 62 -33.00 -10.66 27.02
CA THR A 62 -33.96 -9.70 26.46
C THR A 62 -33.24 -8.43 26.02
N GLY A 63 -33.30 -8.13 24.73
CA GLY A 63 -32.75 -6.89 24.17
C GLY A 63 -33.51 -5.65 24.62
N VAL A 64 -32.81 -4.54 24.77
CA VAL A 64 -33.44 -3.23 24.95
C VAL A 64 -33.66 -2.64 23.56
N ASN A 65 -34.92 -2.52 23.14
CA ASN A 65 -35.31 -2.13 21.80
C ASN A 65 -35.23 -0.60 21.59
N TYR A 66 -34.83 -0.19 20.39
CA TYR A 66 -34.85 1.21 19.91
C TYR A 66 -34.18 2.25 20.84
N ALA A 67 -33.31 1.80 21.73
CA ALA A 67 -32.57 2.62 22.67
C ALA A 67 -31.35 3.24 21.99
N THR A 68 -31.00 4.47 22.37
CA THR A 68 -29.84 5.15 21.81
C THR A 68 -28.57 4.71 22.54
N VAL A 69 -27.63 4.12 21.81
CA VAL A 69 -26.29 3.77 22.28
C VAL A 69 -25.29 4.74 21.68
N GLN A 70 -24.40 5.26 22.50
CA GLN A 70 -23.31 6.13 22.11
C GLN A 70 -22.04 5.31 21.92
N LEU A 71 -21.36 5.47 20.79
CA LEU A 71 -19.98 5.07 20.64
C LEU A 71 -19.09 6.18 21.20
N GLN A 72 -18.41 5.90 22.30
CA GLN A 72 -17.39 6.78 22.84
C GLN A 72 -16.01 6.39 22.32
N ARG A 73 -15.15 7.39 22.17
CA ARG A 73 -13.78 7.25 21.67
C ARG A 73 -12.83 8.08 22.53
N THR A 74 -11.62 7.57 22.75
CA THR A 74 -10.47 8.28 23.32
C THR A 74 -9.23 7.92 22.53
N ALA A 75 -8.22 8.79 22.50
CA ALA A 75 -6.91 8.43 21.96
C ALA A 75 -6.36 7.23 22.73
N HIS A 76 -5.66 6.32 22.04
CA HIS A 76 -5.22 5.07 22.65
C HIS A 76 -4.41 5.31 23.93
N ASN A 77 -4.78 4.61 25.01
CA ASN A 77 -4.23 4.77 26.36
C ASN A 77 -4.41 6.17 27.00
N LYS A 78 -5.47 6.90 26.63
CA LYS A 78 -5.86 8.17 27.27
C LYS A 78 -7.20 8.06 28.00
N ALA A 79 -7.36 8.82 29.07
CA ALA A 79 -8.55 8.75 29.93
C ALA A 79 -9.74 9.62 29.48
N ALA A 80 -9.55 10.56 28.55
CA ALA A 80 -10.58 11.51 28.14
C ALA A 80 -11.51 10.93 27.07
N TRP A 81 -12.65 10.39 27.49
CA TRP A 81 -13.68 9.83 26.60
C TRP A 81 -14.62 10.91 26.08
N ALA A 82 -14.86 10.91 24.76
CA ALA A 82 -15.85 11.75 24.11
C ALA A 82 -16.83 10.91 23.28
N THR A 83 -18.07 11.36 23.17
CA THR A 83 -19.04 10.76 22.25
C THR A 83 -18.62 11.03 20.81
N TYR A 84 -18.44 9.95 20.05
CA TYR A 84 -17.99 10.00 18.66
C TYR A 84 -19.14 9.76 17.68
N LYS A 85 -20.00 8.78 17.94
CA LYS A 85 -21.20 8.46 17.14
C LYS A 85 -22.34 7.98 18.02
N THR A 86 -23.56 7.96 17.48
CA THR A 86 -24.74 7.40 18.13
C THR A 86 -25.48 6.46 17.17
N ALA A 87 -26.11 5.42 17.71
CA ALA A 87 -26.94 4.49 16.96
C ALA A 87 -28.14 4.08 17.81
N LYS A 88 -29.26 3.72 17.17
CA LYS A 88 -30.37 3.06 17.86
C LYS A 88 -30.19 1.55 17.82
N THR A 89 -30.61 0.88 18.88
CA THR A 89 -30.70 -0.58 18.87
C THR A 89 -31.87 -1.04 18.00
N ASN A 90 -31.72 -2.21 17.39
CA ASN A 90 -32.82 -2.94 16.76
C ASN A 90 -33.77 -3.50 17.82
N ALA A 91 -34.87 -4.13 17.39
CA ALA A 91 -35.84 -4.76 18.29
C ALA A 91 -35.23 -5.83 19.23
N ASP A 92 -34.17 -6.50 18.79
CA ASP A 92 -33.44 -7.54 19.54
C ASP A 92 -32.31 -6.99 20.45
N GLY A 93 -32.14 -5.67 20.49
CA GLY A 93 -31.10 -4.97 21.23
C GLY A 93 -29.76 -4.85 20.52
N THR A 94 -29.62 -5.34 19.28
CA THR A 94 -28.36 -5.24 18.52
C THR A 94 -28.13 -3.84 17.96
N PHE A 95 -26.87 -3.46 17.77
CA PHE A 95 -26.50 -2.19 17.14
C PHE A 95 -25.14 -2.32 16.41
N ALA A 96 -24.87 -1.39 15.49
CA ALA A 96 -23.58 -1.31 14.81
C ALA A 96 -23.17 0.13 14.48
N PHE A 97 -21.86 0.33 14.39
CA PHE A 97 -21.22 1.59 14.00
C PHE A 97 -20.23 1.33 12.86
N SER A 98 -20.20 2.25 11.90
CA SER A 98 -19.16 2.32 10.86
C SER A 98 -18.17 3.43 11.21
N VAL A 99 -16.90 3.06 11.38
CA VAL A 99 -15.83 3.95 11.88
C VAL A 99 -14.64 3.95 10.95
N VAL A 100 -14.22 5.15 10.50
CA VAL A 100 -12.98 5.33 9.75
C VAL A 100 -11.78 5.29 10.70
N GLN A 101 -10.82 4.42 10.41
CA GLN A 101 -9.54 4.27 11.10
C GLN A 101 -8.64 5.48 10.83
N SER A 102 -8.78 6.53 11.63
CA SER A 102 -8.08 7.81 11.48
C SER A 102 -6.89 7.98 12.44
N GLY A 103 -6.63 7.01 13.31
CA GLY A 103 -5.59 7.05 14.32
C GLY A 103 -5.78 5.92 15.34
N ALA A 104 -4.82 5.79 16.25
CA ALA A 104 -4.92 4.82 17.34
C ALA A 104 -5.93 5.31 18.39
N TYR A 105 -7.09 4.67 18.42
CA TYR A 105 -8.20 5.04 19.29
C TYR A 105 -8.77 3.82 20.02
N ASP A 106 -9.11 4.03 21.28
CA ASP A 106 -9.90 3.09 22.07
C ASP A 106 -11.38 3.43 21.95
N TYR A 107 -12.22 2.40 21.89
CA TYR A 107 -13.66 2.52 21.71
C TYR A 107 -14.40 1.80 22.84
N ARG A 108 -15.55 2.36 23.24
CA ARG A 108 -16.52 1.68 24.09
C ARG A 108 -17.93 2.11 23.73
N ALA A 109 -18.90 1.23 23.93
CA ALA A 109 -20.31 1.56 23.84
C ALA A 109 -20.81 2.05 25.20
N TYR A 110 -21.61 3.12 25.18
CA TYR A 110 -22.22 3.71 26.36
C TYR A 110 -23.71 3.88 26.13
N PHE A 111 -24.50 3.27 27.01
CA PHE A 111 -25.92 3.54 27.14
C PHE A 111 -26.13 4.42 28.37
N THR A 112 -26.66 5.62 28.17
CA THR A 112 -26.87 6.60 29.25
C THR A 112 -27.96 6.19 30.26
N GLY A 113 -28.80 5.23 29.88
CA GLY A 113 -30.01 4.88 30.63
C GLY A 113 -31.25 5.58 30.10
N SER A 114 -32.39 5.31 30.75
CA SER A 114 -33.69 5.91 30.48
C SER A 114 -34.50 6.00 31.79
N PRO A 115 -35.77 6.44 31.78
CA PRO A 115 -36.64 6.32 32.94
C PRO A 115 -36.82 4.87 33.42
N VAL A 116 -36.77 3.89 32.50
CA VAL A 116 -37.02 2.46 32.79
C VAL A 116 -35.74 1.67 33.04
N TYR A 117 -34.64 2.05 32.40
CA TYR A 117 -33.39 1.27 32.35
C TYR A 117 -32.22 2.04 32.96
N THR A 118 -31.34 1.37 33.71
CA THR A 118 -30.07 1.95 34.16
C THR A 118 -29.10 2.11 32.98
N GLY A 119 -28.12 3.00 33.12
CA GLY A 119 -27.03 3.12 32.15
C GLY A 119 -26.01 1.97 32.26
N ALA A 120 -25.28 1.72 31.17
CA ALA A 120 -24.28 0.67 31.09
C ALA A 120 -23.12 1.05 30.16
N LEU A 121 -21.92 0.52 30.46
CA LEU A 121 -20.71 0.66 29.65
C LEU A 121 -20.21 -0.70 29.19
N SER A 122 -19.70 -0.76 27.96
CA SER A 122 -19.04 -1.97 27.46
C SER A 122 -17.58 -2.01 27.91
N PRO A 123 -16.93 -3.18 27.85
CA PRO A 123 -15.47 -3.26 27.84
C PRO A 123 -14.88 -2.39 26.73
N VAL A 124 -13.67 -1.90 26.96
CA VAL A 124 -12.89 -1.14 25.97
C VAL A 124 -12.39 -2.05 24.86
N ARG A 125 -12.39 -1.54 23.63
CA ARG A 125 -11.90 -2.21 22.44
C ARG A 125 -10.88 -1.34 21.71
N TYR A 126 -9.72 -1.93 21.43
CA TYR A 126 -8.64 -1.33 20.66
C TYR A 126 -8.42 -2.11 19.35
N PRO A 127 -9.06 -1.71 18.24
CA PRO A 127 -8.69 -2.21 16.92
C PRO A 127 -7.35 -1.59 16.51
N VAL A 128 -6.31 -2.40 16.36
CA VAL A 128 -4.97 -1.93 15.97
C VAL A 128 -5.05 -1.24 14.61
N THR A 129 -4.65 0.03 14.55
CA THR A 129 -4.57 0.76 13.27
C THR A 129 -3.28 0.37 12.55
N THR A 130 -3.38 -0.35 11.43
CA THR A 130 -2.24 -0.67 10.57
C THR A 130 -1.91 0.50 9.65
N GLN A 131 -0.62 0.74 9.42
CA GLN A 131 -0.17 1.84 8.58
C GLN A 131 -0.56 1.59 7.12
N LYS A 132 -1.08 2.61 6.44
CA LYS A 132 -1.29 2.60 4.99
C LYS A 132 -0.01 3.06 4.30
N VAL A 133 0.56 2.20 3.45
CA VAL A 133 1.76 2.53 2.66
C VAL A 133 1.36 2.66 1.19
N ILE A 134 1.73 3.76 0.57
CA ILE A 134 1.50 4.02 -0.84
C ILE A 134 2.84 3.91 -1.56
N PHE A 135 2.91 3.07 -2.57
CA PHE A 135 4.07 2.97 -3.46
C PHE A 135 3.85 3.89 -4.66
N ASP A 136 4.43 5.08 -4.64
CA ASP A 136 4.14 6.12 -5.63
C ASP A 136 4.82 5.80 -6.97
N THR A 137 6.15 5.73 -7.00
CA THR A 137 6.90 5.45 -8.24
C THR A 137 8.15 4.61 -8.00
N ILE A 138 8.59 3.91 -9.04
CA ILE A 138 9.90 3.26 -9.11
C ILE A 138 10.47 3.54 -10.51
N LYS A 139 11.74 3.94 -10.59
CA LYS A 139 12.40 4.30 -11.86
C LYS A 139 13.89 4.00 -11.83
N THR A 140 14.48 3.83 -13.01
CA THR A 140 15.93 3.83 -13.18
C THR A 140 16.40 5.28 -13.18
N THR A 141 17.43 5.59 -12.39
CA THR A 141 18.01 6.94 -12.28
C THR A 141 19.39 7.03 -12.93
N ASN A 142 20.11 5.92 -13.01
CA ASN A 142 21.38 5.84 -13.73
C ASN A 142 21.48 4.47 -14.37
N TYR A 143 21.43 4.44 -15.70
CA TYR A 143 21.45 3.18 -16.42
C TYR A 143 22.87 2.58 -16.50
N GLU A 144 23.94 3.36 -16.40
CA GLU A 144 25.32 2.86 -16.52
C GLU A 144 25.69 1.95 -15.35
N ASN A 145 25.28 2.33 -14.14
CA ASN A 145 25.55 1.54 -12.94
C ASN A 145 24.35 0.74 -12.44
N GLY A 146 23.16 0.92 -13.01
CA GLY A 146 21.93 0.30 -12.51
C GLY A 146 21.36 1.00 -11.27
N GLY A 147 21.56 2.32 -11.17
CA GLY A 147 20.94 3.16 -10.16
C GLY A 147 19.42 3.17 -10.34
N MET A 148 18.69 2.91 -9.26
CA MET A 148 17.24 2.95 -9.21
C MET A 148 16.75 3.76 -8.00
N GLN A 149 15.56 4.35 -8.15
CA GLN A 149 14.90 5.12 -7.10
C GLN A 149 13.44 4.68 -6.98
N ALA A 150 13.05 4.33 -5.76
CA ALA A 150 11.66 4.12 -5.36
C ALA A 150 11.20 5.26 -4.45
N THR A 151 9.95 5.69 -4.61
CA THR A 151 9.32 6.69 -3.75
C THR A 151 7.96 6.20 -3.25
N GLY A 152 7.57 6.66 -2.08
CA GLY A 152 6.27 6.32 -1.51
C GLY A 152 5.89 7.21 -0.34
N ARG A 153 4.75 6.91 0.25
CA ARG A 153 4.20 7.62 1.40
C ARG A 153 3.67 6.66 2.46
N VAL A 154 3.71 7.07 3.73
CA VAL A 154 3.21 6.29 4.88
C VAL A 154 2.17 7.11 5.63
N PHE A 155 1.04 6.49 5.96
CA PHE A 155 -0.06 7.10 6.71
C PHE A 155 -0.46 6.23 7.92
N PRO A 156 -0.78 6.83 9.08
CA PRO A 156 -0.63 8.26 9.39
C PRO A 156 0.83 8.72 9.29
N THR A 157 1.05 10.03 9.19
CA THR A 157 2.41 10.58 9.08
C THR A 157 3.27 10.05 10.22
N PRO A 158 4.27 9.21 9.94
CA PRO A 158 5.11 8.66 10.98
C PRO A 158 6.14 9.72 11.41
N PRO A 159 6.76 9.57 12.60
CA PRO A 159 7.86 10.45 12.97
C PRO A 159 8.97 10.43 11.92
N THR A 160 9.58 11.59 11.67
CA THR A 160 10.72 11.73 10.76
C THR A 160 11.80 10.70 11.10
N GLY A 161 12.42 10.12 10.08
CA GLY A 161 13.44 9.08 10.26
C GLY A 161 12.89 7.66 10.39
N THR A 162 11.60 7.42 10.18
CA THR A 162 11.04 6.06 10.16
C THR A 162 11.62 5.28 8.99
N THR A 163 12.13 4.07 9.23
CA THR A 163 12.64 3.21 8.15
C THR A 163 11.50 2.62 7.34
N VAL A 164 11.57 2.75 6.02
CA VAL A 164 10.74 2.03 5.06
C VAL A 164 11.65 1.16 4.21
N TYR A 165 11.30 -0.11 4.08
CA TYR A 165 12.05 -1.09 3.33
C TYR A 165 11.45 -1.25 1.93
N LEU A 166 12.32 -1.27 0.91
CA LEU A 166 11.96 -1.75 -0.42
C LEU A 166 12.19 -3.26 -0.44
N GLN A 167 11.14 -4.01 -0.77
CA GLN A 167 11.22 -5.45 -0.97
C GLN A 167 10.96 -5.81 -2.43
N HIS A 168 11.59 -6.88 -2.90
CA HIS A 168 11.28 -7.52 -4.19
C HIS A 168 10.79 -8.95 -3.99
N TRP A 169 10.04 -9.49 -4.96
CA TRP A 169 9.65 -10.89 -4.98
C TRP A 169 10.62 -11.68 -5.84
N LEU A 170 11.37 -12.61 -5.23
CA LEU A 170 12.33 -13.47 -5.92
C LEU A 170 12.34 -14.83 -5.22
N ALA A 171 12.39 -15.91 -6.00
CA ALA A 171 12.42 -17.28 -5.49
C ALA A 171 11.31 -17.55 -4.45
N SER A 172 10.06 -17.18 -4.80
CA SER A 172 8.86 -17.37 -3.99
C SER A 172 8.88 -16.73 -2.60
N LYS A 173 9.72 -15.70 -2.40
CA LYS A 173 9.76 -14.94 -1.14
C LYS A 173 10.01 -13.46 -1.37
N TRP A 174 9.52 -12.65 -0.43
CA TRP A 174 9.87 -11.23 -0.35
C TRP A 174 11.24 -11.07 0.30
N GLN A 175 12.14 -10.34 -0.35
CA GLN A 175 13.45 -10.00 0.22
C GLN A 175 13.64 -8.49 0.24
N THR A 176 14.21 -7.97 1.31
CA THR A 176 14.60 -6.56 1.41
C THR A 176 15.82 -6.29 0.54
N VAL A 177 15.73 -5.27 -0.31
CA VAL A 177 16.80 -4.89 -1.25
C VAL A 177 17.36 -3.50 -0.97
N GLY A 178 16.66 -2.70 -0.16
CA GLY A 178 17.08 -1.38 0.23
C GLY A 178 16.16 -0.80 1.30
N SER A 179 16.54 0.34 1.85
CA SER A 179 15.70 1.08 2.77
C SER A 179 15.90 2.58 2.61
N GLY A 180 14.89 3.35 3.03
CA GLY A 180 14.96 4.80 3.12
C GLY A 180 14.32 5.25 4.43
N ARG A 181 14.46 6.54 4.71
CA ARG A 181 13.95 7.18 5.91
C ARG A 181 12.85 8.15 5.53
N THR A 182 11.77 8.19 6.29
CA THR A 182 10.69 9.14 6.03
C THR A 182 11.13 10.57 6.33
N SER A 183 10.79 11.49 5.43
CA SER A 183 10.77 12.93 5.68
C SER A 183 9.31 13.36 5.64
N SER A 184 8.75 13.74 6.80
CA SER A 184 7.29 13.78 6.99
C SER A 184 6.68 12.39 6.67
N ASN A 185 5.68 12.33 5.77
CA ASN A 185 5.07 11.10 5.32
C ASN A 185 5.73 10.49 4.08
N ALA A 186 6.64 11.20 3.41
CA ALA A 186 7.27 10.75 2.17
C ALA A 186 8.55 9.96 2.44
N VAL A 187 8.86 9.00 1.57
CA VAL A 187 10.14 8.29 1.58
C VAL A 187 10.70 8.19 0.16
N THR A 188 12.03 8.32 0.07
CA THR A 188 12.80 8.04 -1.14
C THR A 188 13.86 6.99 -0.80
N ILE A 189 13.92 5.94 -1.61
CA ILE A 189 14.89 4.85 -1.49
C ILE A 189 15.71 4.84 -2.77
N LYS A 190 17.02 5.04 -2.66
CA LYS A 190 17.98 4.95 -3.77
C LYS A 190 18.85 3.72 -3.54
N LEU A 191 19.06 2.94 -4.58
CA LEU A 191 19.94 1.76 -4.55
C LEU A 191 20.47 1.47 -5.96
N THR A 192 21.48 0.62 -6.04
CA THR A 192 22.08 0.19 -7.30
C THR A 192 21.86 -1.31 -7.46
N ARG A 193 21.36 -1.78 -8.60
CA ARG A 193 21.09 -3.20 -8.85
C ARG A 193 21.40 -3.63 -10.28
N PRO A 194 21.66 -4.92 -10.50
CA PRO A 194 21.69 -5.47 -11.85
C PRO A 194 20.33 -5.39 -12.55
N ALA A 195 20.35 -5.33 -13.88
CA ALA A 195 19.15 -5.38 -14.72
C ALA A 195 18.27 -6.58 -14.36
N SER A 196 16.98 -6.35 -14.18
CA SER A 196 16.00 -7.38 -13.80
C SER A 196 14.57 -6.89 -13.99
N TYR A 197 13.64 -7.81 -14.21
CA TYR A 197 12.20 -7.53 -14.13
C TYR A 197 11.61 -8.24 -12.91
N LEU A 198 11.19 -7.48 -11.90
CA LEU A 198 10.70 -8.04 -10.64
C LEU A 198 9.48 -7.27 -10.12
N SER A 199 8.77 -7.91 -9.20
CA SER A 199 7.71 -7.27 -8.42
C SER A 199 8.28 -6.65 -7.15
N TYR A 200 7.91 -5.42 -6.86
CA TYR A 200 8.38 -4.64 -5.72
C TYR A 200 7.23 -4.20 -4.82
N ARG A 201 7.53 -3.97 -3.53
CA ARG A 201 6.63 -3.31 -2.57
C ARG A 201 7.40 -2.53 -1.52
N LEU A 202 6.72 -1.60 -0.86
CA LEU A 202 7.23 -0.89 0.31
C LEU A 202 6.66 -1.50 1.59
N VAL A 203 7.48 -1.61 2.62
CA VAL A 203 7.11 -2.15 3.93
C VAL A 203 7.60 -1.23 5.04
N VAL A 204 6.72 -0.92 5.99
CA VAL A 204 7.05 -0.27 7.25
C VAL A 204 6.78 -1.24 8.40
N ALA A 205 7.73 -1.39 9.31
CA ALA A 205 7.59 -2.28 10.46
C ALA A 205 6.53 -1.77 11.45
N THR A 206 6.11 -2.65 12.37
CA THR A 206 5.25 -2.28 13.50
C THR A 206 5.91 -1.17 14.31
N ARG A 207 5.14 -0.14 14.65
CA ARG A 207 5.62 0.97 15.47
C ARG A 207 4.49 1.45 16.37
N TYR A 208 4.58 1.13 17.65
CA TYR A 208 3.58 1.52 18.64
C TYR A 208 3.22 3.02 18.53
N PRO A 209 1.92 3.38 18.48
CA PRO A 209 0.75 2.50 18.64
C PRO A 209 0.28 1.79 17.35
N TYR A 210 0.89 2.08 16.20
CA TYR A 210 0.46 1.57 14.90
C TYR A 210 1.04 0.19 14.55
N GLY A 211 0.24 -0.62 13.85
CA GLY A 211 0.69 -1.87 13.26
C GLY A 211 1.61 -1.66 12.05
N ALA A 212 2.25 -2.72 11.57
CA ALA A 212 3.01 -2.71 10.32
C ALA A 212 2.13 -2.30 9.12
N GLY A 213 2.77 -1.84 8.05
CA GLY A 213 2.11 -1.45 6.81
C GLY A 213 2.83 -1.98 5.58
N ILE A 214 2.07 -2.40 4.57
CA ILE A 214 2.58 -2.95 3.31
C ILE A 214 1.85 -2.25 2.17
N SER A 215 2.59 -1.83 1.14
CA SER A 215 1.99 -1.23 -0.05
C SER A 215 1.43 -2.27 -1.01
N ALA A 216 0.63 -1.84 -1.97
CA ALA A 216 0.39 -2.62 -3.18
C ALA A 216 1.72 -2.95 -3.90
N THR A 217 1.72 -4.06 -4.64
CA THR A 217 2.85 -4.52 -5.44
C THR A 217 2.92 -3.75 -6.77
N LYS A 218 4.13 -3.48 -7.26
CA LYS A 218 4.39 -2.93 -8.60
C LYS A 218 5.42 -3.77 -9.34
N GLY A 219 5.11 -4.18 -10.58
CA GLY A 219 6.10 -4.72 -11.51
C GLY A 219 7.01 -3.61 -12.03
N PHE A 220 8.31 -3.88 -12.16
CA PHE A 220 9.26 -2.91 -12.69
C PHE A 220 10.41 -3.60 -13.44
N ALA A 221 10.65 -3.15 -14.68
CA ALA A 221 11.82 -3.48 -15.47
C ALA A 221 12.95 -2.49 -15.14
N HIS A 222 14.00 -3.00 -14.49
CA HIS A 222 15.22 -2.25 -14.26
C HIS A 222 16.26 -2.62 -15.33
N TYR A 223 16.92 -1.60 -15.88
CA TYR A 223 17.91 -1.74 -16.95
C TYR A 223 19.27 -1.24 -16.47
N GLN A 224 20.31 -1.98 -16.81
CA GLN A 224 21.70 -1.61 -16.61
C GLN A 224 22.45 -1.76 -17.94
N TRP A 225 23.05 -0.68 -18.44
CA TRP A 225 24.00 -0.75 -19.55
C TRP A 225 25.25 -1.47 -19.08
N ARG A 226 25.66 -2.46 -19.85
CA ARG A 226 26.97 -3.08 -19.70
C ARG A 226 27.74 -2.74 -20.97
N PRO A 227 28.81 -1.92 -20.92
CA PRO A 227 29.64 -1.75 -22.10
C PRO A 227 30.19 -3.12 -22.46
N SER A 228 29.85 -3.60 -23.65
CA SER A 228 30.24 -4.93 -24.16
C SER A 228 31.74 -5.00 -24.47
N PHE A 229 32.41 -3.85 -24.52
CA PHE A 229 33.83 -3.69 -24.80
C PHE A 229 34.42 -2.69 -23.80
N GLY A 230 35.58 -3.02 -23.22
CA GLY A 230 36.28 -2.14 -22.28
C GLY A 230 36.49 -0.76 -22.91
N ARG A 231 35.98 0.28 -22.25
CA ARG A 231 36.09 1.71 -22.63
C ARG A 231 35.99 1.97 -24.14
N PRO A 232 34.80 2.24 -24.71
CA PRO A 232 34.78 2.89 -26.01
C PRO A 232 35.63 4.16 -25.92
N ILE A 233 36.66 4.26 -26.75
CA ILE A 233 37.48 5.46 -26.85
C ILE A 233 36.55 6.56 -27.33
N ILE A 234 36.14 7.43 -26.41
CA ILE A 234 35.42 8.66 -26.73
C ILE A 234 36.43 9.55 -27.45
N LYS A 235 36.39 9.60 -28.78
CA LYS A 235 36.90 10.78 -29.48
C LYS A 235 35.81 11.84 -29.36
N THR A 236 36.01 12.78 -28.45
CA THR A 236 35.24 14.03 -28.45
C THR A 236 35.65 14.77 -29.73
N THR A 237 34.76 14.81 -30.72
CA THR A 237 34.84 15.88 -31.73
C THR A 237 34.53 17.19 -31.00
N GLY A 238 35.15 18.30 -31.42
CA GLY A 238 35.08 19.59 -30.72
C GLY A 238 33.69 20.23 -30.60
N ASP A 239 32.64 19.52 -30.99
CA ASP A 239 31.22 19.91 -31.00
C ASP A 239 30.39 19.29 -29.86
N GLY A 240 30.99 18.46 -29.00
CA GLY A 240 30.27 17.80 -27.89
C GLY A 240 29.38 16.63 -28.32
N SER A 241 29.53 16.16 -29.57
CA SER A 241 28.90 14.93 -30.05
C SER A 241 29.62 13.69 -29.53
N HIS A 242 28.87 12.67 -29.11
CA HIS A 242 29.41 11.37 -28.73
C HIS A 242 29.15 10.35 -29.84
N THR A 243 30.20 9.95 -30.55
CA THR A 243 30.13 8.88 -31.57
C THR A 243 30.60 7.57 -30.94
N PHE A 244 29.76 6.52 -31.00
CA PHE A 244 30.13 5.19 -30.54
C PHE A 244 30.54 4.33 -31.74
N ASN A 245 31.76 3.81 -31.74
CA ASN A 245 32.23 2.83 -32.72
C ASN A 245 32.24 1.44 -32.05
N GLY A 246 31.27 0.60 -32.40
CA GLY A 246 31.28 -0.82 -32.06
C GLY A 246 29.88 -1.43 -31.88
N PRO A 247 29.76 -2.76 -31.98
CA PRO A 247 28.52 -3.47 -31.68
C PRO A 247 28.12 -3.27 -30.22
N PHE A 248 26.82 -3.27 -29.92
CA PHE A 248 26.32 -3.25 -28.54
C PHE A 248 25.46 -4.47 -28.25
N ILE A 249 25.45 -4.92 -27.00
CA ILE A 249 24.63 -6.02 -26.51
C ILE A 249 23.72 -5.51 -25.40
N MET A 250 22.40 -5.64 -25.57
CA MET A 250 21.43 -5.42 -24.50
C MET A 250 21.14 -6.75 -23.81
N ASN A 251 21.51 -6.87 -22.53
CA ASN A 251 21.17 -8.04 -21.71
C ASN A 251 19.90 -7.74 -20.91
N VAL A 252 18.84 -8.52 -21.15
CA VAL A 252 17.62 -8.47 -20.33
C VAL A 252 17.40 -9.86 -19.74
N ASN A 253 17.49 -9.98 -18.41
CA ASN A 253 17.07 -11.20 -17.72
C ASN A 253 15.53 -11.24 -17.69
N LEU A 254 14.96 -12.12 -18.51
CA LEU A 254 13.52 -12.28 -18.64
C LEU A 254 12.98 -13.24 -17.56
N PRO A 255 11.84 -12.95 -16.93
CA PRO A 255 11.17 -13.91 -16.05
C PRO A 255 10.64 -15.08 -16.88
N PRO A 256 10.49 -16.28 -16.28
CA PRO A 256 9.99 -17.46 -16.98
C PRO A 256 8.50 -17.42 -17.42
N HIS A 257 7.77 -16.31 -17.22
CA HIS A 257 6.30 -16.29 -17.35
C HIS A 257 5.68 -15.04 -18.00
N SER A 258 6.38 -14.32 -18.89
CA SER A 258 5.73 -13.28 -19.72
C SER A 258 5.74 -13.66 -21.20
N SER A 259 4.59 -13.54 -21.84
CA SER A 259 4.32 -13.91 -23.24
C SER A 259 4.67 -12.82 -24.24
N GLU A 260 5.22 -11.68 -23.81
CA GLU A 260 5.45 -10.53 -24.68
C GLU A 260 6.54 -9.62 -24.10
N TYR A 261 7.46 -9.15 -24.95
CA TYR A 261 8.54 -8.24 -24.58
C TYR A 261 8.77 -7.18 -25.64
N TRP A 262 9.16 -5.98 -25.19
CA TRP A 262 9.36 -4.80 -26.03
C TRP A 262 10.76 -4.24 -25.81
N VAL A 263 11.49 -3.95 -26.89
CA VAL A 263 12.80 -3.28 -26.83
C VAL A 263 12.74 -1.93 -27.52
N HIS A 264 12.54 -0.85 -26.76
CA HIS A 264 12.55 0.50 -27.33
C HIS A 264 13.98 0.97 -27.60
N VAL A 265 14.32 1.16 -28.88
CA VAL A 265 15.56 1.82 -29.29
C VAL A 265 15.24 3.29 -29.62
N ASN A 266 15.71 4.23 -28.80
CA ASN A 266 15.56 5.66 -29.08
C ASN A 266 16.61 6.09 -30.11
N THR A 267 16.16 6.32 -31.36
CA THR A 267 17.00 6.75 -32.47
C THR A 267 16.95 8.25 -32.72
N SER A 268 16.64 9.08 -31.72
CA SER A 268 16.30 10.51 -31.87
C SER A 268 17.26 11.40 -32.68
N ARG A 269 18.44 10.90 -33.13
CA ARG A 269 19.28 11.51 -34.18
C ARG A 269 19.99 10.54 -35.15
N CYS A 270 19.62 9.25 -35.24
CA CYS A 270 20.40 8.27 -36.03
C CYS A 270 19.75 7.87 -37.35
N ARG A 271 20.56 7.98 -38.41
CA ARG A 271 20.22 7.68 -39.81
C ARG A 271 20.42 6.21 -40.23
N LEU A 272 20.88 5.33 -39.34
CA LEU A 272 21.15 3.92 -39.64
C LEU A 272 21.11 3.05 -38.37
N VAL A 273 20.54 1.85 -38.51
CA VAL A 273 20.58 0.76 -37.52
C VAL A 273 20.69 -0.56 -38.31
N GLU A 274 21.78 -1.33 -38.18
CA GLU A 274 21.82 -2.75 -38.57
C GLU A 274 21.70 -3.61 -37.33
N GLY A 275 21.14 -4.82 -37.45
CA GLY A 275 21.03 -5.76 -36.35
C GLY A 275 21.29 -7.21 -36.72
N GLY A 276 22.02 -7.94 -35.87
CA GLY A 276 22.19 -9.39 -35.89
C GLY A 276 21.71 -9.99 -34.57
N LEU A 277 21.00 -11.12 -34.66
CA LEU A 277 20.56 -11.92 -33.51
C LEU A 277 21.51 -13.10 -33.37
N ILE A 278 22.02 -13.35 -32.16
CA ILE A 278 22.73 -14.59 -31.85
C ILE A 278 21.97 -15.31 -30.73
N ALA A 279 21.49 -16.52 -31.02
CA ALA A 279 20.96 -17.42 -30.02
C ALA A 279 22.10 -18.29 -29.46
N SER A 280 22.32 -18.25 -28.14
CA SER A 280 23.30 -19.11 -27.46
C SER A 280 22.59 -20.31 -26.83
N THR A 281 22.97 -21.51 -27.25
CA THR A 281 22.27 -22.78 -26.98
C THR A 281 22.72 -23.48 -25.69
N SER A 282 22.57 -22.84 -24.54
CA SER A 282 22.63 -23.58 -23.26
C SER A 282 21.60 -23.17 -22.20
N ASN A 283 20.81 -22.12 -22.44
CA ASN A 283 19.62 -21.80 -21.64
C ASN A 283 18.73 -20.80 -22.39
N PRO A 284 17.41 -21.04 -22.57
CA PRO A 284 16.53 -20.19 -23.37
C PRO A 284 16.19 -18.83 -22.74
N THR A 285 16.93 -18.37 -21.72
CA THR A 285 16.62 -17.18 -20.92
C THR A 285 17.19 -15.87 -21.48
N ASN A 286 18.05 -15.91 -22.51
CA ASN A 286 18.72 -14.72 -23.03
C ASN A 286 18.60 -14.63 -24.55
N ILE A 287 17.97 -13.56 -25.03
CA ILE A 287 17.97 -13.16 -26.45
C ILE A 287 18.97 -12.00 -26.58
N TYR A 288 19.92 -12.12 -27.50
CA TYR A 288 20.91 -11.07 -27.77
C TYR A 288 20.57 -10.37 -29.08
N VAL A 289 20.33 -9.06 -29.02
CA VAL A 289 20.25 -8.19 -30.20
C VAL A 289 21.56 -7.43 -30.29
N ILE A 290 22.33 -7.66 -31.34
CA ILE A 290 23.57 -6.94 -31.66
C ILE A 290 23.22 -5.94 -32.75
N LEU A 291 23.50 -4.64 -32.58
CA LEU A 291 23.35 -3.69 -33.68
C LEU A 291 24.70 -3.18 -34.18
N ALA A 292 24.90 -3.16 -35.50
CA ALA A 292 26.08 -2.66 -36.20
C ALA A 292 25.69 -1.51 -37.17
N THR A 293 26.67 -0.88 -37.83
CA THR A 293 26.41 0.21 -38.78
C THR A 293 27.30 0.11 -40.03
N GLY A 294 26.70 -0.18 -41.19
CA GLY A 294 27.26 0.08 -42.52
C GLY A 294 26.83 -0.90 -43.62
N ARG A 295 26.17 -0.38 -44.68
CA ARG A 295 25.79 -0.98 -46.00
C ARG A 295 25.46 -2.50 -46.03
N TYR A 296 24.17 -2.73 -46.31
CA TYR A 296 23.40 -3.97 -46.36
C TYR A 296 24.10 -5.25 -46.81
N LEU A 297 24.19 -6.22 -45.89
CA LEU A 297 24.04 -7.65 -46.16
C LEU A 297 23.54 -8.35 -44.88
N PHE A 298 22.37 -8.97 -44.95
CA PHE A 298 21.83 -9.77 -43.84
C PHE A 298 22.28 -11.22 -44.03
N SER A 299 23.08 -11.74 -43.09
CA SER A 299 23.35 -13.18 -42.95
C SER A 299 22.75 -13.66 -41.63
N ALA A 300 22.02 -14.77 -41.69
CA ALA A 300 21.62 -15.53 -40.51
C ALA A 300 22.38 -16.85 -40.54
N ASP A 301 23.44 -16.96 -39.75
CA ASP A 301 24.19 -18.20 -39.62
C ASP A 301 23.64 -19.06 -38.50
N LEU A 302 23.26 -20.29 -38.84
CA LEU A 302 22.92 -21.33 -37.87
C LEU A 302 24.20 -22.01 -37.40
N LEU A 303 24.39 -22.09 -36.09
CA LEU A 303 25.38 -23.03 -35.55
C LEU A 303 24.89 -24.47 -35.77
N PRO A 304 25.80 -25.42 -36.07
CA PRO A 304 25.41 -26.81 -36.34
C PRO A 304 24.70 -27.41 -35.12
N GLY A 305 23.48 -27.94 -35.31
CA GLY A 305 22.87 -28.87 -34.34
C GLY A 305 21.44 -28.57 -33.86
N THR A 306 20.75 -27.55 -34.37
CA THR A 306 19.32 -27.34 -34.04
C THR A 306 18.47 -27.18 -35.31
N ASN A 307 17.83 -28.27 -35.72
CA ASN A 307 16.82 -28.28 -36.79
C ASN A 307 15.48 -27.77 -36.25
N VAL A 308 15.38 -26.46 -35.99
CA VAL A 308 14.08 -25.83 -35.79
C VAL A 308 13.75 -25.08 -37.08
N PRO A 309 12.66 -25.43 -37.80
CA PRO A 309 12.25 -24.65 -38.94
C PRO A 309 11.86 -23.24 -38.47
N TYR A 310 12.54 -22.24 -39.03
CA TYR A 310 12.12 -20.86 -38.91
C TYR A 310 12.01 -20.24 -40.30
N SER A 311 11.14 -19.24 -40.43
CA SER A 311 11.13 -18.36 -41.59
C SER A 311 11.32 -16.93 -41.12
N ALA A 312 12.02 -16.17 -41.95
CA ALA A 312 12.13 -14.73 -41.81
C ALA A 312 11.69 -14.08 -43.11
N ASP A 313 10.59 -13.32 -43.05
CA ASP A 313 10.14 -12.49 -44.16
C ASP A 313 10.50 -11.04 -43.88
N LEU A 314 11.02 -10.37 -44.90
CA LEU A 314 11.20 -8.94 -44.91
C LEU A 314 10.06 -8.31 -45.72
N ILE A 315 9.24 -7.47 -45.09
CA ILE A 315 8.19 -6.72 -45.79
C ILE A 315 8.53 -5.24 -45.63
N ALA A 316 8.78 -4.58 -46.76
CA ALA A 316 8.99 -3.14 -46.83
C ALA A 316 7.79 -2.48 -47.53
N GLN A 317 7.17 -1.52 -46.86
CA GLN A 317 6.19 -0.62 -47.46
C GLN A 317 6.56 0.79 -47.04
N GLU A 318 6.57 1.72 -48.01
CA GLU A 318 6.95 3.15 -48.07
C GLU A 318 7.49 3.90 -46.84
N ASN A 319 7.22 3.52 -45.59
CA ASN A 319 7.82 4.07 -44.35
C ASN A 319 8.02 3.05 -43.21
N GLU A 320 8.05 1.74 -43.50
CA GLU A 320 8.10 0.67 -42.50
C GLU A 320 8.99 -0.48 -42.97
N MET A 321 9.91 -0.92 -42.10
CA MET A 321 10.70 -2.14 -42.30
C MET A 321 10.23 -3.18 -41.31
N THR A 322 9.64 -4.26 -41.81
CA THR A 322 9.16 -5.37 -41.01
C THR A 322 10.15 -6.52 -41.11
N ILE A 323 10.73 -6.94 -39.99
CA ILE A 323 11.48 -8.20 -39.91
C ILE A 323 10.62 -9.22 -39.16
N ARG A 324 10.12 -10.20 -39.89
CA ARG A 324 9.32 -11.30 -39.33
C ARG A 324 10.28 -12.38 -38.83
N PHE A 325 10.01 -12.93 -37.65
CA PHE A 325 10.61 -14.18 -37.20
C PHE A 325 9.49 -15.12 -36.75
N SER A 326 9.45 -16.34 -37.30
CA SER A 326 8.62 -17.40 -36.74
C SER A 326 9.50 -18.60 -36.42
N ALA A 327 9.46 -19.09 -35.19
CA ALA A 327 10.10 -20.35 -34.81
C ALA A 327 9.03 -21.26 -34.20
N GLN A 328 8.88 -22.47 -34.73
CA GLN A 328 8.05 -23.50 -34.11
C GLN A 328 8.84 -24.16 -32.97
N LEU A 329 8.67 -23.66 -31.76
CA LEU A 329 9.00 -24.40 -30.54
C LEU A 329 7.68 -24.97 -30.01
N GLY A 330 7.59 -26.26 -29.74
CA GLY A 330 6.32 -26.93 -29.39
C GLY A 330 5.54 -26.19 -28.30
N GLY A 331 4.46 -25.52 -28.69
CA GLY A 331 3.58 -24.69 -27.85
C GLY A 331 3.31 -23.32 -28.49
N ASP A 332 2.02 -22.97 -28.67
CA ASP A 332 1.60 -21.71 -29.29
C ASP A 332 2.03 -20.49 -28.46
N TYR A 333 3.08 -19.80 -28.92
CA TYR A 333 3.39 -18.45 -28.49
C TYR A 333 3.66 -17.57 -29.70
N ARG A 334 2.86 -16.53 -29.85
CA ARG A 334 3.04 -15.47 -30.84
C ARG A 334 3.43 -14.20 -30.10
N VAL A 335 4.59 -13.63 -30.44
CA VAL A 335 5.02 -12.33 -29.95
C VAL A 335 4.99 -11.36 -31.12
N GLU A 336 4.24 -10.27 -30.96
CA GLU A 336 4.13 -9.21 -31.94
C GLU A 336 4.78 -7.96 -31.35
N VAL A 337 5.72 -7.35 -32.06
CA VAL A 337 6.37 -6.11 -31.62
C VAL A 337 6.21 -5.09 -32.73
N ARG A 338 5.36 -4.09 -32.49
CA ARG A 338 5.19 -2.92 -33.35
C ARG A 338 6.00 -1.75 -32.81
N MET A 339 6.75 -1.07 -33.67
CA MET A 339 7.40 0.19 -33.31
C MET A 339 7.21 1.21 -34.42
N ARG A 340 6.80 2.42 -34.02
CA ARG A 340 6.60 3.57 -34.91
C ARG A 340 7.81 4.48 -34.81
N SER A 341 8.41 4.81 -35.95
CA SER A 341 9.27 5.98 -36.09
C SER A 341 8.61 6.92 -37.10
N LEU A 342 8.49 8.20 -36.76
CA LEU A 342 8.13 9.26 -37.69
C LEU A 342 9.40 10.05 -37.97
N CYS A 343 10.00 9.84 -39.15
CA CYS A 343 10.95 10.79 -39.71
C CYS A 343 10.36 11.26 -41.03
N SER A 344 9.74 12.44 -41.05
CA SER A 344 9.60 13.22 -42.28
C SER A 344 10.97 13.81 -42.63
N ILE A 345 11.26 13.97 -43.92
CA ILE A 345 12.34 14.84 -44.41
C ILE A 345 12.02 16.27 -44.01
#